data_AF-A0A3B9LPQ1-F1
#
_entry.id   AF-A0A3B9LPQ1-F1
#
_cell.length_a   1.000
_cell.length_b   1.000
_cell.length_c   1.000
_cell.angle_alpha   90.00
_cell.angle_beta   90.00
_cell.angle_gamma   90.00
#
_symmetry.space_group_name_H-M   'P 1'
#
loop_
_entity.id
_entity.type
_entity.pdbx_description
1 polymer ?
#
loop_
_entity_poly.entity_id
_entity_poly.type
_entity_poly.pdbx_seq_one_letter_code
_entity_poly.pdbx_strand_id
1 'polypeptide(L)'
;MFLLILESLGSTELLFILVMALVFFGPRKLPQLSRSLGKSLADFRRASEDFKTTWNREVSLEEFNVLGTANDPASAPAENSILDTATTRQSLEPPSIQAVAADRVIPRQAITAHAIDSAQTDLPSDNSGLERESTQAEPSRKRDWL
;
A
#
# COMPACT_ATOMS: atom_id res chain seq x y z
N MET A 1 -9.59 -32.00 25.93
CA MET A 1 -8.37 -31.23 26.27
C MET A 1 -7.95 -30.30 25.14
N PHE A 2 -7.80 -30.77 23.89
CA PHE A 2 -7.38 -29.91 22.75
C PHE A 2 -8.38 -28.79 22.38
N LEU A 3 -9.69 -29.00 22.63
CA LEU A 3 -10.74 -28.04 22.30
C LEU A 3 -10.79 -26.84 23.28
N LEU A 4 -10.36 -27.02 24.53
CA LEU A 4 -10.29 -25.92 25.51
C LEU A 4 -9.19 -24.90 25.16
N ILE A 5 -8.17 -25.33 24.42
CA ILE A 5 -7.07 -24.46 23.95
C ILE A 5 -7.58 -23.49 22.88
N LEU A 6 -8.62 -23.86 22.12
CA LEU A 6 -9.20 -23.04 21.06
C LEU A 6 -10.16 -21.97 21.61
N GLU A 7 -10.90 -22.26 22.69
CA GLU A 7 -11.73 -21.26 23.37
C GLU A 7 -10.90 -20.24 24.16
N SER A 8 -9.73 -20.64 24.66
CA SER A 8 -8.80 -19.76 25.36
C SER A 8 -7.71 -19.21 24.43
N LEU A 9 -7.93 -19.14 23.11
CA LEU A 9 -7.01 -18.48 22.16
C LEU A 9 -6.93 -16.98 22.46
N GLY A 10 -6.14 -16.64 23.47
CA GLY A 10 -5.80 -15.29 23.82
C GLY A 10 -4.65 -14.78 22.97
N SER A 11 -4.23 -13.56 23.29
CA SER A 11 -3.02 -12.94 22.74
C SER A 11 -1.77 -13.78 22.99
N THR A 12 -1.71 -14.52 24.11
CA THR A 12 -0.57 -15.34 24.51
C THR A 12 -0.37 -16.54 23.60
N GLU A 13 -1.42 -17.31 23.31
CA GLU A 13 -1.37 -18.50 22.45
C GLU A 13 -1.04 -18.11 21.00
N LEU A 14 -1.62 -17.01 20.50
CA LEU A 14 -1.30 -16.48 19.19
C LEU A 14 0.19 -16.09 19.10
N LEU A 15 0.73 -15.45 20.16
CA LEU A 15 2.16 -15.10 20.22
C LEU A 15 3.03 -16.36 20.24
N PHE A 16 2.65 -17.41 20.96
CA PHE A 16 3.40 -18.67 21.00
C PHE A 16 3.46 -19.35 19.62
N ILE A 17 2.32 -19.44 18.92
CA ILE A 17 2.27 -19.99 17.55
C ILE A 17 3.06 -19.11 16.58
N LEU A 18 2.97 -17.79 16.72
CA LEU A 18 3.75 -16.83 15.93
C LEU A 18 5.26 -17.07 16.13
N VAL A 19 5.74 -17.20 17.36
CA VAL A 19 7.15 -17.50 17.65
C VAL A 19 7.58 -18.83 17.03
N MET A 20 6.79 -19.90 17.17
CA MET A 20 7.08 -21.16 16.48
C MET A 20 7.18 -20.97 14.96
N ALA A 21 6.23 -20.29 14.34
CA ALA A 21 6.27 -19.99 12.91
C ALA A 21 7.51 -19.15 12.54
N LEU A 22 7.91 -18.19 13.37
CA LEU A 22 9.14 -17.40 13.18
C LEU A 22 10.39 -18.27 13.27
N VAL A 23 10.42 -19.32 14.08
CA VAL A 23 11.57 -20.23 14.17
C VAL A 23 11.66 -21.09 12.90
N PHE A 24 10.55 -21.66 12.43
CA PHE A 24 10.55 -22.50 11.22
C PHE A 24 10.73 -21.70 9.93
N PHE A 25 9.99 -20.60 9.78
CA PHE A 25 10.02 -19.77 8.57
C PHE A 25 11.09 -18.67 8.64
N GLY A 26 11.40 -18.17 9.83
CA GLY A 26 12.29 -17.02 10.03
C GLY A 26 11.54 -15.69 10.14
N PRO A 27 11.97 -14.75 11.02
CA PRO A 27 11.34 -13.44 11.20
C PRO A 27 11.40 -12.56 9.95
N ARG A 28 12.31 -12.85 9.01
CA ARG A 28 12.43 -12.14 7.73
C ARG A 28 11.47 -12.68 6.66
N LYS A 29 11.06 -13.95 6.73
CA LYS A 29 10.25 -14.58 5.67
C LYS A 29 8.78 -14.25 5.81
N LEU A 30 8.21 -14.25 7.01
CA LEU A 30 6.81 -13.87 7.23
C LEU A 30 6.45 -12.47 6.69
N PRO A 31 7.21 -11.39 6.96
CA PRO A 31 6.91 -10.08 6.40
C PRO A 31 7.16 -10.02 4.88
N GLN A 32 8.08 -10.84 4.37
CA GLN A 32 8.32 -10.94 2.93
C GLN A 32 7.14 -11.61 2.21
N LEU A 33 6.64 -12.73 2.75
CA LEU A 33 5.46 -13.46 2.27
C LEU A 33 4.19 -12.61 2.38
N SER A 34 4.00 -11.91 3.49
CA SER A 34 2.83 -11.04 3.67
C SER A 34 2.84 -9.85 2.70
N ARG A 35 4.01 -9.31 2.36
CA ARG A 35 4.13 -8.26 1.32
C ARG A 35 3.73 -8.79 -0.05
N SER A 36 4.21 -9.97 -0.45
CA SER A 36 3.83 -10.55 -1.75
C SER A 36 2.36 -10.94 -1.80
N LEU A 37 1.84 -11.57 -0.75
CA LEU A 37 0.42 -11.92 -0.63
C LEU A 37 -0.47 -10.69 -0.53
N GLY A 38 -0.02 -9.65 0.16
CA GLY A 38 -0.73 -8.38 0.27
C GLY A 38 -0.80 -7.66 -1.07
N LYS A 39 0.28 -7.70 -1.86
CA LYS A 39 0.31 -7.19 -3.23
C LYS A 39 -0.67 -7.94 -4.13
N SER A 40 -0.64 -9.29 -4.11
CA SER A 40 -1.58 -10.09 -4.92
C SER A 40 -3.03 -9.88 -4.49
N LEU A 41 -3.30 -9.76 -3.19
CA LEU A 41 -4.64 -9.49 -2.67
C LEU A 41 -5.10 -8.07 -3.06
N ALA A 42 -4.21 -7.08 -3.05
CA ALA A 42 -4.53 -5.72 -3.49
C ALA A 42 -4.89 -5.68 -4.99
N ASP A 43 -4.10 -6.37 -5.82
CA ASP A 43 -4.37 -6.47 -7.26
C ASP A 43 -5.66 -7.27 -7.52
N PHE A 44 -5.91 -8.35 -6.77
CA PHE A 44 -7.16 -9.10 -6.82
C PHE A 44 -8.37 -8.27 -6.40
N ARG A 45 -8.25 -7.45 -5.35
CA ARG A 45 -9.31 -6.52 -4.92
C ARG A 45 -9.62 -5.47 -5.99
N ARG A 46 -8.58 -4.94 -6.66
CA ARG A 46 -8.75 -3.98 -7.76
C ARG A 46 -9.52 -4.61 -8.92
N ALA A 47 -9.08 -5.79 -9.37
CA ALA A 47 -9.77 -6.52 -10.43
C ALA A 47 -11.20 -6.87 -10.02
N SER A 48 -11.42 -7.34 -8.79
CA SER A 48 -12.75 -7.63 -8.23
C SER A 48 -13.67 -6.41 -8.22
N GLU A 49 -13.13 -5.23 -7.95
CA GLU A 49 -13.90 -3.99 -7.98
C GLU A 49 -14.32 -3.64 -9.41
N ASP A 50 -13.41 -3.74 -10.37
CA ASP A 50 -13.71 -3.54 -11.78
C ASP A 50 -14.80 -4.52 -12.27
N PHE A 51 -14.71 -5.81 -11.88
CA PHE A 51 -15.75 -6.80 -12.16
C PHE A 51 -17.11 -6.43 -11.55
N LYS A 52 -17.16 -5.96 -10.30
CA LYS A 52 -18.40 -5.49 -9.68
C LYS A 52 -18.99 -4.30 -10.42
N THR A 53 -18.16 -3.36 -10.87
CA THR A 53 -18.64 -2.18 -11.60
C THR A 53 -19.22 -2.53 -12.97
N THR A 54 -18.61 -3.48 -13.69
CA THR A 54 -19.12 -4.00 -14.97
C THR A 54 -20.40 -4.80 -14.76
N TRP A 55 -20.41 -5.71 -13.79
CA TRP A 55 -21.59 -6.52 -13.46
C TRP A 55 -22.79 -5.67 -13.05
N ASN A 56 -22.58 -4.66 -12.19
CA ASN A 56 -23.66 -3.76 -11.79
C ASN A 56 -24.16 -2.89 -12.96
N ARG A 57 -23.26 -2.55 -13.90
CA ARG A 57 -23.62 -1.81 -15.11
C ARG A 57 -24.45 -2.65 -16.07
N GLU A 58 -24.16 -3.93 -16.19
CA GLU A 58 -24.90 -4.85 -17.06
C GLU A 58 -26.24 -5.25 -16.44
N VAL A 59 -26.26 -5.73 -15.19
CA VAL A 59 -27.51 -6.16 -14.51
C VAL A 59 -28.54 -5.03 -14.40
N SER A 60 -28.10 -3.78 -14.27
CA SER A 60 -29.02 -2.62 -14.29
C SER A 60 -29.62 -2.34 -15.67
N LEU A 61 -28.94 -2.72 -16.75
CA LEU A 61 -29.41 -2.57 -18.14
C LEU A 61 -30.42 -3.66 -18.50
N GLU A 62 -30.28 -4.87 -17.95
CA GLU A 62 -31.31 -5.91 -18.10
C GLU A 62 -32.58 -5.57 -17.32
N GLU A 63 -32.48 -4.98 -16.12
CA GLU A 63 -33.67 -4.63 -15.32
C GLU A 63 -34.46 -3.43 -15.91
N PHE A 64 -33.79 -2.44 -16.51
CA PHE A 64 -34.47 -1.32 -17.18
C PHE A 64 -35.22 -1.75 -18.46
N ASN A 65 -34.70 -2.74 -19.19
CA ASN A 65 -35.33 -3.21 -20.43
C ASN A 65 -36.49 -4.19 -20.18
N VAL A 66 -36.51 -4.87 -19.03
CA VAL A 66 -37.60 -5.78 -18.63
C VAL A 66 -38.77 -5.02 -17.95
N LEU A 67 -38.54 -3.81 -17.43
CA LEU A 67 -39.57 -2.99 -16.76
C LEU A 67 -40.10 -1.81 -17.61
N GLY A 68 -39.57 -1.58 -18.80
CA GLY A 68 -39.93 -0.47 -19.70
C GLY A 68 -41.32 -0.55 -20.37
N THR A 69 -42.18 -1.48 -19.99
CA THR A 69 -43.57 -1.56 -20.48
C THR A 69 -44.58 -1.58 -19.34
N ALA A 70 -44.57 -0.59 -18.45
CA ALA A 70 -45.78 -0.13 -17.73
C ALA A 70 -45.51 1.07 -16.80
N ASN A 71 -46.28 2.13 -17.04
CA ASN A 71 -46.82 3.07 -16.04
C ASN A 71 -46.04 4.33 -15.65
N ASP A 72 -46.49 5.42 -16.31
CA ASP A 72 -47.05 6.67 -15.78
C ASP A 72 -46.42 7.46 -14.60
N PRO A 73 -46.24 8.80 -14.76
CA PRO A 73 -45.66 9.71 -13.77
C PRO A 73 -46.71 10.34 -12.86
N ALA A 74 -47.15 9.68 -11.79
CA ALA A 74 -47.91 10.36 -10.71
C ALA A 74 -48.07 9.47 -9.48
N SER A 75 -47.11 9.49 -8.55
CA SER A 75 -47.35 9.22 -7.12
C SER A 75 -46.10 9.54 -6.31
N ALA A 76 -46.08 10.73 -5.71
CA ALA A 76 -45.29 10.97 -4.51
C ALA A 76 -46.08 10.42 -3.31
N PRO A 77 -45.39 9.82 -2.35
CA PRO A 77 -45.49 10.30 -0.99
C PRO A 77 -44.13 10.81 -0.51
N ALA A 78 -44.19 11.89 0.24
CA ALA A 78 -43.11 12.43 1.03
C ALA A 78 -42.55 11.41 2.06
N GLU A 79 -41.45 11.82 2.71
CA GLU A 79 -41.04 11.39 4.06
C GLU A 79 -39.84 10.45 4.22
N ASN A 80 -38.67 10.84 3.69
CA ASN A 80 -37.38 10.35 4.21
C ASN A 80 -36.30 11.43 4.15
N SER A 81 -36.65 12.65 4.57
CA SER A 81 -35.67 13.71 4.84
C SER A 81 -34.91 13.37 6.13
N ILE A 82 -33.89 12.52 6.04
CA ILE A 82 -32.87 12.38 7.09
C ILE A 82 -31.88 13.54 6.93
N LEU A 83 -32.40 14.75 7.06
CA LEU A 83 -31.69 15.93 7.52
C LEU A 83 -32.01 16.07 9.01
N ASP A 84 -31.63 15.06 9.78
CA ASP A 84 -31.57 15.14 11.24
C ASP A 84 -30.24 14.56 11.70
N THR A 85 -29.19 15.35 11.48
CA THR A 85 -28.00 15.30 12.35
C THR A 85 -27.57 16.75 12.58
N ALA A 86 -28.55 17.56 12.99
CA ALA A 86 -28.32 18.82 13.67
C ALA A 86 -28.40 18.60 15.19
N THR A 87 -27.62 17.64 15.71
CA THR A 87 -27.26 17.51 17.14
C THR A 87 -26.06 16.55 17.17
N THR A 88 -24.86 17.05 16.88
CA THR A 88 -23.97 17.44 17.96
C THR A 88 -23.03 18.52 17.42
N ARG A 89 -23.35 19.78 17.72
CA ARG A 89 -22.33 20.82 17.81
C ARG A 89 -21.44 20.43 18.97
N GLN A 90 -20.49 19.53 18.74
CA GLN A 90 -19.30 19.46 19.55
C GLN A 90 -18.60 20.80 19.31
N SER A 91 -18.82 21.68 20.28
CA SER A 91 -18.01 22.85 20.52
C SER A 91 -16.56 22.50 20.18
N LEU A 92 -16.04 23.15 19.15
CA LEU A 92 -14.62 23.18 18.87
C LEU A 92 -13.99 23.95 20.03
N GLU A 93 -13.70 23.27 21.14
CA GLU A 93 -12.73 23.80 22.08
C GLU A 93 -11.37 23.64 21.40
N PRO A 94 -10.72 24.75 20.98
CA PRO A 94 -9.37 24.64 20.46
C PRO A 94 -8.50 24.04 21.56
N PRO A 95 -7.66 23.04 21.27
CA PRO A 95 -6.77 22.50 22.28
C PRO A 95 -5.93 23.66 22.82
N SER A 96 -6.15 24.03 24.07
CA SER A 96 -5.28 24.97 24.77
C SER A 96 -3.95 24.26 24.92
N ILE A 97 -3.00 24.61 24.05
CA ILE A 97 -1.61 24.21 24.17
C ILE A 97 -1.13 24.74 25.52
N GLN A 98 -1.01 23.84 26.50
CA GLN A 98 -0.27 24.15 27.73
C GLN A 98 1.19 24.38 27.31
N ALA A 99 1.67 25.61 27.47
CA ALA A 99 3.05 25.95 27.25
C ALA A 99 3.91 25.10 28.19
N VAL A 100 4.69 24.18 27.62
CA VAL A 100 5.77 23.48 28.33
C VAL A 100 6.70 24.55 28.87
N ALA A 101 6.85 24.61 30.20
CA ALA A 101 7.77 25.52 30.88
C ALA A 101 9.17 25.40 30.26
N ALA A 102 9.72 26.54 29.83
CA ALA A 102 10.95 26.66 29.05
C ALA A 102 12.24 26.25 29.80
N ASP A 103 12.14 25.54 30.92
CA ASP A 103 13.25 25.23 31.82
C ASP A 103 13.98 23.92 31.48
N ARG A 104 13.65 23.29 30.34
CA ARG A 104 14.31 22.05 29.88
C ARG A 104 14.83 22.11 28.45
N VAL A 105 15.18 23.30 27.97
CA VAL A 105 15.93 23.44 26.71
C VAL A 105 17.42 23.28 27.04
N ILE A 106 17.95 22.06 26.87
CA ILE A 106 19.40 21.82 26.94
C ILE A 106 20.05 22.55 25.76
N PRO A 107 20.99 23.50 25.99
CA PRO A 107 21.68 24.19 24.92
C PRO A 107 22.45 23.18 24.05
N ARG A 108 22.18 23.18 22.74
CA ARG A 108 22.92 22.36 21.78
C ARG A 108 24.37 22.87 21.73
N GLN A 109 25.30 22.12 22.32
CA GLN A 109 26.72 22.42 22.22
C GLN A 109 27.16 22.31 20.76
N ALA A 110 27.76 23.37 20.25
CA ALA A 110 28.34 23.40 18.92
C ALA A 110 29.53 22.43 18.87
N ILE A 111 29.49 21.49 17.92
CA ILE A 111 30.60 20.58 17.67
C ILE A 111 31.72 21.42 17.03
N THR A 112 32.74 21.75 17.81
CA THR A 112 34.00 22.28 17.28
C THR A 112 34.63 21.23 16.37
N ALA A 113 34.71 21.53 15.08
CA ALA A 113 35.37 20.69 14.09
C ALA A 113 36.87 20.61 14.43
N HIS A 114 37.28 19.53 15.08
CA HIS A 114 38.67 19.23 15.33
C HIS A 114 39.22 18.42 14.14
N ALA A 115 40.22 19.01 13.48
CA ALA A 115 41.26 18.37 12.66
C ALA A 115 40.82 17.51 11.44
N ILE A 116 40.87 18.19 10.29
CA ILE A 116 41.38 17.65 9.02
C ILE A 116 42.77 17.03 9.23
N ASP A 117 42.91 15.71 9.04
CA ASP A 117 44.17 15.12 8.57
C ASP A 117 43.94 13.72 7.96
N SER A 118 44.60 13.51 6.82
CA SER A 118 44.97 12.21 6.23
C SER A 118 43.86 11.23 5.80
N ALA A 119 43.42 11.34 4.54
CA ALA A 119 43.18 10.19 3.65
C ALA A 119 43.00 10.66 2.20
N GLN A 120 44.11 11.11 1.59
CA GLN A 120 44.23 11.25 0.15
C GLN A 120 44.58 9.84 -0.38
N THR A 121 43.62 9.17 -1.01
CA THR A 121 43.86 7.91 -1.73
C THR A 121 43.61 8.16 -3.20
N ASP A 122 44.71 8.01 -3.95
CA ASP A 122 44.88 8.19 -5.38
C ASP A 122 43.80 7.51 -6.23
N LEU A 123 43.26 8.26 -7.19
CA LEU A 123 42.59 7.69 -8.36
C LEU A 123 43.64 7.43 -9.46
N PRO A 124 43.73 6.22 -10.03
CA PRO A 124 44.41 6.03 -11.30
C PRO A 124 43.52 6.56 -12.43
N SER A 125 43.99 7.61 -13.08
CA SER A 125 43.51 8.00 -14.41
C SER A 125 44.15 7.07 -15.43
N ASP A 126 43.36 6.16 -16.03
CA ASP A 126 43.81 5.36 -17.17
C ASP A 126 42.89 5.59 -18.35
N ASN A 127 43.43 6.28 -19.35
CA ASN A 127 42.83 6.62 -20.63
C ASN A 127 43.70 6.06 -21.76
N SER A 128 43.84 4.74 -21.85
CA SER A 128 44.52 4.09 -22.97
C SER A 128 43.55 3.42 -23.95
N GLY A 129 43.53 3.92 -25.20
CA GLY A 129 43.10 3.22 -26.44
C GLY A 129 41.58 3.11 -26.62
N LEU A 130 40.88 3.79 -27.54
CA LEU A 130 41.12 3.94 -28.98
C LEU A 130 41.52 2.64 -29.70
N GLU A 131 40.70 1.60 -29.55
CA GLU A 131 40.53 0.60 -30.60
C GLU A 131 39.09 0.62 -31.09
N ARG A 132 38.85 1.58 -32.00
CA ARG A 132 37.78 1.48 -32.98
C ARG A 132 38.31 0.60 -34.11
N GLU A 133 37.97 -0.66 -34.11
CA GLU A 133 38.15 -1.55 -35.26
C GLU A 133 36.83 -2.28 -35.51
N SER A 134 35.92 -1.68 -36.30
CA SER A 134 35.62 -2.12 -37.66
C SER A 134 35.52 -3.64 -37.85
N THR A 135 34.30 -4.18 -37.76
CA THR A 135 33.82 -5.09 -38.80
C THR A 135 32.32 -4.93 -39.00
N GLN A 136 32.03 -4.27 -40.11
CA GLN A 136 30.77 -4.27 -40.84
C GLN A 136 30.66 -5.54 -41.69
N ALA A 137 29.42 -5.94 -42.01
CA ALA A 137 28.93 -7.07 -42.83
C ALA A 137 28.43 -8.24 -41.95
N GLU A 138 27.17 -8.68 -42.01
CA GLU A 138 26.42 -9.06 -43.20
C GLU A 138 24.88 -9.02 -42.97
N PRO A 139 24.06 -8.62 -43.96
CA PRO A 139 22.60 -8.66 -43.89
C PRO A 139 22.06 -9.95 -44.54
N SER A 140 21.60 -10.92 -43.76
CA SER A 140 20.86 -12.07 -44.30
C SER A 140 19.37 -11.96 -44.00
N ARG A 141 18.72 -11.16 -44.84
CA ARG A 141 17.29 -11.18 -45.12
C ARG A 141 16.90 -12.58 -45.60
N LYS A 142 16.57 -13.49 -44.68
CA LYS A 142 15.82 -14.71 -45.04
C LYS A 142 14.32 -14.46 -44.93
N ARG A 143 13.83 -13.69 -45.91
CA ARG A 143 12.60 -14.10 -46.60
C ARG A 143 12.96 -15.32 -47.43
N ASP A 144 11.98 -16.18 -47.67
CA ASP A 144 12.06 -17.37 -48.54
C ASP A 144 12.49 -18.65 -47.80
N TRP A 145 11.52 -19.27 -47.12
CA TRP A 145 11.23 -20.69 -47.29
C TRP A 145 9.81 -20.98 -46.76
N LEU A 146 9.11 -21.84 -47.50
CA LEU A 146 7.66 -22.09 -47.55
C LEU A 146 6.90 -22.19 -46.22
#